data_AF-A0AAD7EK67-F1
#
_entry.id   AF-A0AAD7EK67-F1
#
_cell.length_a   1.000
_cell.length_b   1.000
_cell.length_c   1.000
_cell.angle_alpha   90.00
_cell.angle_beta   90.00
_cell.angle_gamma   90.00
#
_symmetry.space_group_name_H-M   'P 1'
#
loop_
_entity.id
_entity.type
_entity.pdbx_description
1 polymer ?
#
loop_
_entity_poly.entity_id
_entity_poly.type
_entity_poly.pdbx_seq_one_letter_code
_entity_poly.pdbx_strand_id
1 'polypeptide(L)'
;YDLELPLEVDDEYLNWEHPTHPFQQPAHMPSRISFFNTLMRLSSILGFSLQILYSFKKLSAVLSINDAWEEQAIAELDSAINAWRDKIPDHLRWDPLREDPVFFDQSVALRCAYYHLQIMIHRPFIPVLHPAPTARALPSLTICTSAARACANVV
;
A
#
# COMPACT_ATOMS: atom_id res chain seq x y z
N TYR A 1 15.45 8.61 -4.30
CA TYR A 1 14.54 8.59 -5.46
C TYR A 1 14.16 10.03 -5.62
N ASP A 2 14.70 10.67 -6.67
CA ASP A 2 14.78 12.13 -6.74
C ASP A 2 13.86 12.70 -7.83
N LEU A 3 12.99 11.85 -8.41
CA LEU A 3 11.95 12.28 -9.34
C LEU A 3 10.60 12.31 -8.64
N GLU A 4 9.86 13.39 -8.89
CA GLU A 4 8.46 13.52 -8.50
C GLU A 4 7.59 12.50 -9.26
N LEU A 5 6.44 12.18 -8.67
CA LEU A 5 5.46 11.32 -9.33
C LEU A 5 4.91 12.02 -10.59
N PRO A 6 4.55 11.27 -11.65
CA PRO A 6 3.92 11.82 -12.84
C PRO A 6 2.72 12.72 -12.51
N LEU A 7 2.50 13.75 -13.33
CA LEU A 7 1.26 14.52 -13.28
C LEU A 7 0.07 13.60 -13.54
N GLU A 8 -1.04 13.86 -12.85
CA GLU A 8 -2.30 13.13 -13.03
C GLU A 8 -3.06 13.63 -14.26
N VAL A 9 -2.41 13.52 -15.42
CA VAL A 9 -2.92 13.92 -16.75
C VAL A 9 -2.66 12.75 -17.69
N ASP A 10 -3.70 12.27 -18.36
CA ASP A 10 -3.55 11.18 -19.33
C ASP A 10 -2.89 11.68 -20.62
N ASP A 11 -2.20 10.77 -21.32
CA ASP A 11 -1.42 11.09 -22.52
C ASP A 11 -2.25 11.78 -23.62
N GLU A 12 -3.55 11.44 -23.71
CA GLU A 12 -4.51 12.02 -24.66
C GLU A 12 -4.79 13.52 -24.41
N TYR A 13 -4.46 14.04 -23.23
CA TYR A 13 -4.62 15.45 -22.85
C TYR A 13 -3.31 16.23 -22.81
N LEU A 14 -2.21 15.64 -23.30
CA LEU A 14 -0.95 16.35 -23.46
C LEU A 14 -1.00 17.19 -24.75
N ASN A 15 -1.15 18.50 -24.59
CA ASN A 15 -1.20 19.45 -25.68
C ASN A 15 -0.05 20.46 -25.58
N TRP A 16 1.10 20.08 -26.15
CA TRP A 16 2.32 20.90 -26.17
C TRP A 16 2.16 22.25 -26.88
N GLU A 17 1.13 22.41 -27.71
CA GLU A 17 0.86 23.64 -28.46
C GLU A 17 -0.06 24.60 -27.68
N HIS A 18 -0.67 24.15 -26.57
CA HIS A 18 -1.58 24.99 -25.80
C HIS A 18 -0.79 26.04 -24.98
N PRO A 19 -1.06 27.34 -25.17
CA PRO A 19 -0.16 28.41 -24.71
C PRO A 19 -0.13 28.60 -23.18
N THR A 20 -1.13 28.12 -22.44
CA THR A 20 -1.26 28.35 -20.99
C THR A 20 -1.42 27.09 -20.15
N HIS A 21 -1.99 26.03 -20.72
CA HIS A 21 -2.30 24.78 -20.01
C HIS A 21 -1.96 23.57 -20.90
N PRO A 22 -0.68 23.26 -21.08
CA PRO A 22 -0.26 22.17 -21.97
C PRO A 22 -0.56 20.78 -21.40
N PHE A 23 -0.71 20.64 -20.09
CA PHE A 23 -0.96 19.37 -19.41
C PHE A 23 -2.12 19.55 -18.41
N GLN A 24 -3.36 19.35 -18.89
CA GLN A 24 -4.54 19.53 -18.04
C GLN A 24 -5.54 18.41 -18.28
N GLN A 25 -5.80 17.64 -17.22
CA GLN A 25 -6.88 16.65 -17.21
C GLN A 25 -8.24 17.37 -17.20
N PRO A 26 -9.22 16.93 -18.01
CA PRO A 26 -10.57 17.46 -17.95
C PRO A 26 -11.19 17.28 -16.56
N ALA A 27 -11.87 18.31 -16.05
CA ALA A 27 -12.42 18.30 -14.69
C ALA A 27 -13.42 17.16 -14.40
N HIS A 28 -14.07 16.62 -15.44
CA HIS A 28 -15.06 15.54 -15.34
C HIS A 28 -14.48 14.15 -15.63
N MET A 29 -13.19 14.06 -15.97
CA MET A 29 -12.55 12.79 -16.31
C MET A 29 -11.37 12.53 -15.37
N PRO A 30 -11.50 11.60 -14.41
CA PRO A 30 -10.37 11.24 -13.57
C PRO A 30 -9.24 10.62 -14.41
N SER A 31 -7.99 10.85 -14.01
CA SER A 31 -6.84 10.31 -14.72
C SER A 31 -6.61 8.83 -14.40
N ARG A 32 -6.25 8.06 -15.43
CA ARG A 32 -5.82 6.67 -15.33
C ARG A 32 -4.45 6.55 -14.65
N ILE A 33 -3.57 7.56 -14.79
CA ILE A 33 -2.24 7.54 -14.16
C ILE A 33 -2.31 7.77 -12.64
N SER A 34 -3.42 8.29 -12.11
CA SER A 34 -3.67 8.38 -10.66
C SER A 34 -3.52 7.02 -9.97
N PHE A 35 -3.83 5.92 -10.67
CA PHE A 35 -3.57 4.56 -10.16
C PHE A 35 -2.09 4.31 -9.91
N PHE A 36 -1.23 4.63 -10.90
CA PHE A 36 0.21 4.45 -10.78
C PHE A 36 0.77 5.26 -9.62
N ASN A 37 0.36 6.53 -9.50
CA ASN A 37 0.77 7.40 -8.38
C ASN A 37 0.34 6.82 -7.02
N THR A 38 -0.90 6.33 -6.94
CA THR A 38 -1.45 5.73 -5.71
C THR A 38 -0.71 4.44 -5.35
N LEU A 39 -0.44 3.59 -6.33
CA LEU A 39 0.33 2.36 -6.15
C LEU A 39 1.78 2.65 -5.76
N MET A 40 2.45 3.63 -6.37
CA MET A 40 3.82 4.02 -6.03
C MET A 40 3.93 4.51 -4.58
N ARG A 41 2.95 5.27 -4.09
CA ARG A 41 2.89 5.67 -2.69
C ARG A 41 2.78 4.46 -1.75
N LEU A 42 1.99 3.45 -2.11
CA LEU A 42 1.90 2.19 -1.35
C LEU A 42 3.21 1.40 -1.40
N SER A 43 3.83 1.31 -2.58
CA SER A 43 5.10 0.62 -2.80
C SER A 43 6.23 1.23 -1.97
N SER A 44 6.24 2.54 -1.76
CA SER A 44 7.18 3.19 -0.84
C SER A 44 7.03 2.71 0.61
N ILE A 45 5.78 2.54 1.08
CA ILE A 45 5.50 1.98 2.41
C ILE A 45 5.93 0.51 2.47
N LEU A 46 5.69 -0.27 1.41
CA LEU A 46 6.17 -1.65 1.30
C LEU A 46 7.70 -1.71 1.37
N GLY A 47 8.41 -0.88 0.62
CA GLY A 47 9.87 -0.82 0.64
C GLY A 47 10.41 -0.53 2.05
N PHE A 48 9.82 0.44 2.74
CA PHE A 48 10.17 0.77 4.13
C PHE A 48 9.85 -0.38 5.09
N SER A 49 8.69 -1.03 4.92
CA SER A 49 8.29 -2.21 5.72
C SER A 49 9.28 -3.36 5.56
N LEU A 50 9.72 -3.63 4.33
CA LEU A 50 10.71 -4.68 4.04
C LEU A 50 12.06 -4.34 4.68
N GLN A 51 12.52 -3.09 4.57
CA GLN A 51 13.78 -2.67 5.18
C GLN A 51 13.76 -2.80 6.70
N ILE A 52 12.70 -2.38 7.37
CA ILE A 52 12.62 -2.41 8.84
C ILE A 52 12.36 -3.82 9.37
N LEU A 53 11.31 -4.48 8.88
CA LEU A 53 10.83 -5.72 9.48
C LEU A 53 11.64 -6.94 9.08
N TYR A 54 12.29 -6.91 7.92
CA TYR A 54 13.02 -8.08 7.39
C TYR A 54 14.53 -7.88 7.39
N SER A 55 15.03 -6.68 7.09
CA SER A 55 16.47 -6.40 7.10
C SER A 55 16.97 -5.92 8.46
N PHE A 56 16.38 -4.86 9.03
CA PHE A 56 16.80 -4.33 10.33
C PHE A 56 16.54 -5.32 11.46
N LYS A 57 15.41 -6.05 11.46
CA LYS A 57 15.16 -7.13 12.43
C LYS A 57 16.27 -8.17 12.48
N LYS A 58 16.76 -8.60 11.31
CA LYS A 58 17.87 -9.55 11.22
C LYS A 58 19.15 -8.97 11.84
N LEU A 59 19.43 -7.69 11.57
CA LEU A 59 20.58 -6.99 12.14
C LEU A 59 20.44 -6.78 13.65
N SER A 60 19.26 -6.38 14.13
CA SER A 60 18.89 -6.20 15.54
C SER A 60 19.16 -7.47 16.34
N ALA A 61 18.76 -8.63 15.81
CA ALA A 61 19.02 -9.92 16.43
C ALA A 61 20.52 -10.24 16.52
N VAL A 62 21.30 -9.97 15.46
CA VAL A 62 22.77 -10.15 15.47
C VAL A 62 23.44 -9.24 16.50
N LEU A 63 22.94 -8.02 16.65
CA LEU A 63 23.48 -7.02 17.58
C LEU A 63 22.87 -7.09 18.99
N SER A 64 21.97 -8.04 19.26
CA SER A 64 21.26 -8.17 20.54
C SER A 64 20.55 -6.88 21.00
N ILE A 65 20.00 -6.13 20.05
CA ILE A 65 19.19 -4.93 20.33
C ILE A 65 17.82 -5.39 20.86
N ASN A 66 17.29 -4.70 21.88
CA ASN A 66 15.98 -4.97 22.47
C ASN A 66 14.84 -4.80 21.44
N ASP A 67 13.91 -5.75 21.41
CA ASP A 67 12.76 -5.80 20.50
C ASP A 67 11.69 -4.71 20.74
N ALA A 68 11.86 -3.81 21.69
CA ALA A 68 10.94 -2.69 21.95
C ALA A 68 10.64 -1.81 20.72
N TRP A 69 11.57 -1.74 19.75
CA TRP A 69 11.36 -0.99 18.51
C TRP A 69 10.29 -1.61 17.60
N GLU A 70 10.02 -2.92 17.72
CA GLU A 70 9.11 -3.63 16.82
C GLU A 70 7.66 -3.16 17.00
N GLU A 71 7.24 -2.86 18.22
CA GLU A 71 5.89 -2.36 18.51
C GLU A 71 5.66 -0.99 17.89
N GLN A 72 6.63 -0.10 18.03
CA GLN A 72 6.59 1.22 17.41
C GLN A 72 6.60 1.09 15.88
N ALA A 73 7.43 0.23 15.31
CA ALA A 73 7.49 0.01 13.87
C ALA A 73 6.15 -0.49 13.30
N ILE A 74 5.49 -1.46 13.95
CA ILE A 74 4.17 -1.94 13.51
C ILE A 74 3.14 -0.81 13.58
N ALA A 75 3.08 -0.07 14.68
CA ALA A 75 2.10 0.99 14.86
C ALA A 75 2.26 2.10 13.80
N GLU A 76 3.49 2.50 13.50
CA GLU A 76 3.78 3.50 12.46
C GLU A 76 3.43 2.98 11.06
N LEU A 77 3.73 1.71 10.76
CA LEU A 77 3.39 1.10 9.46
C LEU A 77 1.87 0.93 9.28
N ASP A 78 1.15 0.52 10.32
CA ASP A 78 -0.31 0.43 10.30
C ASP A 78 -0.95 1.82 10.17
N SER A 79 -0.38 2.84 10.81
CA SER A 79 -0.81 4.23 10.64
C SER A 79 -0.58 4.70 9.19
N ALA A 80 0.60 4.45 8.64
CA ALA A 80 0.97 4.84 7.28
C ALA A 80 0.06 4.19 6.22
N ILE A 81 -0.21 2.88 6.34
CA ILE A 81 -1.08 2.19 5.37
C ILE A 81 -2.54 2.65 5.47
N ASN A 82 -3.03 2.98 6.68
CA ASN A 82 -4.37 3.55 6.85
C ASN A 82 -4.46 4.97 6.28
N ALA A 83 -3.47 5.82 6.55
CA ALA A 83 -3.40 7.16 5.99
C ALA A 83 -3.28 7.14 4.45
N TRP A 84 -2.60 6.14 3.89
CA TRP A 84 -2.59 5.91 2.44
C TRP A 84 -3.97 5.54 1.91
N ARG A 85 -4.67 4.62 2.58
CA ARG A 85 -6.01 4.15 2.18
C ARG A 85 -7.01 5.32 2.14
N ASP A 86 -6.96 6.19 3.13
CA ASP A 86 -7.89 7.32 3.24
C ASP A 86 -7.65 8.38 2.14
N LYS A 87 -6.45 8.39 1.54
CA LYS A 87 -6.08 9.27 0.41
C LYS A 87 -6.34 8.68 -0.97
N ILE A 88 -6.86 7.45 -1.08
CA ILE A 88 -7.19 6.86 -2.37
C ILE A 88 -8.28 7.73 -3.04
N PRO A 89 -8.06 8.19 -4.28
CA PRO A 89 -9.06 8.93 -5.06
C PRO A 89 -10.38 8.16 -5.20
N ASP A 90 -11.51 8.85 -5.27
CA ASP A 90 -12.83 8.20 -5.30
C ASP A 90 -12.98 7.20 -6.46
N HIS A 91 -12.46 7.56 -7.65
CA HIS A 91 -12.44 6.67 -8.81
C HIS A 91 -11.46 5.50 -8.71
N LEU A 92 -10.72 5.34 -7.62
CA LEU A 92 -9.84 4.20 -7.36
C LEU A 92 -10.22 3.44 -6.09
N ARG A 93 -11.20 3.95 -5.33
CA ARG A 93 -11.76 3.22 -4.19
C ARG A 93 -12.51 1.99 -4.67
N TRP A 94 -12.35 0.91 -3.92
CA TRP A 94 -13.06 -0.34 -4.19
C TRP A 94 -14.57 -0.11 -4.22
N ASP A 95 -15.17 -0.43 -5.36
CA ASP A 95 -16.60 -0.38 -5.59
C ASP A 95 -16.99 -1.55 -6.51
N PRO A 96 -17.72 -2.57 -6.00
CA PRO A 96 -18.10 -3.73 -6.79
C PRO A 96 -19.12 -3.39 -7.89
N LEU A 97 -19.73 -2.21 -7.85
CA LEU A 97 -20.68 -1.73 -8.85
C LEU A 97 -20.03 -0.79 -9.88
N ARG A 98 -18.69 -0.67 -9.87
CA ARG A 98 -17.99 0.22 -10.79
C ARG A 98 -18.20 -0.22 -12.24
N GLU A 99 -18.81 0.67 -13.03
CA GLU A 99 -19.09 0.41 -14.45
C GLU A 99 -17.84 0.53 -15.34
N ASP A 100 -16.95 1.46 -15.03
CA ASP A 100 -15.71 1.63 -15.79
C ASP A 100 -14.75 0.46 -15.49
N PRO A 101 -14.44 -0.40 -16.49
CA PRO A 101 -13.65 -1.60 -16.29
C PRO A 101 -12.19 -1.29 -15.92
N VAL A 102 -11.63 -0.20 -16.44
CA VAL A 102 -10.24 0.19 -16.15
C VAL A 102 -10.13 0.59 -14.68
N PHE A 103 -11.04 1.42 -14.20
CA PHE A 103 -11.03 1.83 -12.81
C PHE A 103 -11.45 0.72 -11.85
N PHE A 104 -12.31 -0.20 -12.28
CA PHE A 104 -12.61 -1.42 -11.53
C PHE A 104 -11.33 -2.25 -11.31
N ASP A 105 -10.62 -2.59 -12.39
CA ASP A 105 -9.38 -3.38 -12.33
C ASP A 105 -8.30 -2.68 -11.49
N GLN A 106 -8.15 -1.37 -11.65
CA GLN A 106 -7.22 -0.58 -10.85
C GLN A 106 -7.58 -0.60 -9.36
N SER A 107 -8.87 -0.50 -9.00
CA SER A 107 -9.34 -0.58 -7.62
C SER A 107 -9.10 -1.97 -7.00
N VAL A 108 -9.30 -3.04 -7.78
CA VAL A 108 -8.99 -4.43 -7.42
C VAL A 108 -7.49 -4.56 -7.12
N ALA A 109 -6.65 -4.09 -8.03
CA ALA A 109 -5.20 -4.16 -7.87
C ALA A 109 -4.71 -3.42 -6.62
N LEU A 110 -5.19 -2.19 -6.37
CA LEU A 110 -4.85 -1.42 -5.16
C LEU A 110 -5.32 -2.13 -3.88
N ARG A 111 -6.51 -2.74 -3.90
CA ARG A 111 -7.06 -3.49 -2.77
C ARG A 111 -6.22 -4.73 -2.48
N CYS A 112 -5.84 -5.50 -3.50
CA CYS A 112 -4.94 -6.65 -3.36
C CYS A 112 -3.57 -6.23 -2.81
N ALA A 113 -3.00 -5.15 -3.34
CA ALA A 113 -1.73 -4.62 -2.87
C ALA A 113 -1.79 -4.15 -1.39
N TYR A 114 -2.89 -3.52 -0.97
CA TYR A 114 -3.11 -3.13 0.43
C TYR A 114 -3.11 -4.34 1.36
N TYR A 115 -3.90 -5.37 1.06
CA TYR A 115 -3.95 -6.58 1.88
C TYR A 115 -2.63 -7.35 1.86
N HIS A 116 -1.94 -7.37 0.73
CA HIS A 116 -0.58 -7.93 0.65
C HIS A 116 0.38 -7.22 1.59
N LEU A 117 0.36 -5.88 1.63
CA LEU A 117 1.20 -5.11 2.54
C LEU A 117 0.83 -5.36 4.02
N GLN A 118 -0.46 -5.43 4.37
CA GLN A 118 -0.88 -5.81 5.72
C GLN A 118 -0.31 -7.17 6.14
N ILE A 119 -0.35 -8.16 5.24
CA ILE A 119 0.26 -9.47 5.49
C ILE A 119 1.77 -9.34 5.67
N MET A 120 2.46 -8.56 4.84
CA MET A 120 3.90 -8.36 4.96
C MET A 120 4.30 -7.70 6.28
N ILE A 121 3.50 -6.77 6.79
CA ILE A 121 3.74 -6.09 8.08
C ILE A 121 3.59 -7.08 9.25
N HIS A 122 2.52 -7.88 9.26
CA HIS A 122 2.15 -8.68 10.43
C HIS A 122 2.75 -10.10 10.43
N ARG A 123 3.13 -10.65 9.27
CA ARG A 123 3.67 -12.02 9.14
C ARG A 123 4.89 -12.33 10.01
N PRO A 124 5.89 -11.44 10.20
CA PRO A 124 7.08 -11.70 11.02
C PRO A 124 6.79 -11.98 12.51
N PHE A 125 5.56 -11.73 12.96
CA PHE A 125 5.14 -11.85 14.36
C PHE A 125 4.24 -13.08 14.61
N ILE A 126 3.97 -13.90 13.59
CA ILE A 126 3.15 -15.12 13.72
C ILE A 126 4.03 -16.27 14.27
N PRO A 127 3.59 -17.01 15.31
CA PRO A 127 4.40 -17.99 16.07
C PRO A 127 5.00 -19.15 15.29
N VAL A 128 4.50 -19.50 14.11
CA VAL A 128 5.11 -20.58 13.30
C VAL A 128 6.57 -20.26 12.94
N LEU A 129 7.00 -19.00 13.17
CA LEU A 129 8.36 -18.50 13.00
C LEU A 129 9.09 -18.16 14.33
N HIS A 130 8.48 -18.35 15.52
CA HIS A 130 9.05 -17.97 16.83
C HIS A 130 8.82 -19.05 17.92
N PRO A 131 9.87 -19.50 18.64
CA PRO A 131 9.73 -20.53 19.69
C PRO A 131 8.93 -20.12 20.93
N ALA A 132 8.69 -18.82 21.14
CA ALA A 132 8.00 -18.29 22.31
C ALA A 132 6.71 -17.54 21.89
N PRO A 133 5.56 -17.77 22.56
CA PRO A 133 4.35 -17.02 22.28
C PRO A 133 4.54 -15.56 22.71
N THR A 134 4.61 -14.66 21.73
CA THR A 134 4.56 -13.22 21.98
C THR A 134 3.10 -12.77 22.09
N ALA A 135 2.80 -11.74 22.88
CA ALA A 135 1.45 -11.16 22.98
C ALA A 135 0.87 -10.72 21.62
N ARG A 136 1.72 -10.55 20.61
CA ARG A 136 1.41 -10.06 19.25
C ARG A 136 1.06 -11.17 18.26
N ALA A 137 1.32 -12.42 18.62
CA ALA A 137 1.06 -13.59 17.79
C ALA A 137 -0.38 -13.67 17.28
N LEU A 138 -1.34 -13.58 18.20
CA LEU A 138 -2.75 -13.78 17.91
C LEU A 138 -3.36 -12.59 17.14
N PRO A 139 -3.11 -11.32 17.51
CA PRO A 139 -3.52 -10.18 16.69
C PRO A 139 -2.98 -10.24 15.26
N SER A 140 -1.68 -10.50 15.10
CA SER A 140 -1.02 -10.57 13.79
C SER A 140 -1.60 -11.68 12.91
N LEU A 141 -1.84 -12.87 13.50
CA LEU A 141 -2.49 -13.98 12.80
C LEU A 141 -3.91 -13.61 12.34
N THR A 142 -4.67 -12.93 13.19
CA THR A 142 -6.04 -12.50 12.90
C THR A 142 -6.06 -11.49 11.75
N ILE A 143 -5.13 -10.52 11.75
CA ILE A 143 -4.98 -9.52 10.68
C ILE A 143 -4.61 -10.21 9.37
N CYS A 144 -3.57 -11.04 9.36
CA CYS A 144 -3.14 -11.76 8.16
C CYS A 144 -4.24 -12.66 7.58
N THR A 145 -4.97 -13.38 8.43
CA THR A 145 -6.06 -14.26 8.00
C THR A 145 -7.22 -13.45 7.40
N SER A 146 -7.57 -12.33 8.01
CA SER A 146 -8.63 -11.45 7.52
C SER A 146 -8.25 -10.79 6.19
N ALA A 147 -7.00 -10.31 6.08
CA ALA A 147 -6.46 -9.76 4.83
C ALA A 147 -6.42 -10.80 3.71
N ALA A 148 -5.97 -12.02 3.99
CA ALA A 148 -5.94 -13.11 3.02
C ALA A 148 -7.35 -13.47 2.51
N ARG A 149 -8.33 -13.56 3.41
CA ARG A 149 -9.73 -13.79 3.03
C ARG A 149 -10.29 -12.64 2.20
N ALA A 150 -10.02 -11.40 2.62
CA ALA A 150 -10.50 -10.22 1.91
C ALA A 150 -9.90 -10.11 0.51
N CYS A 151 -8.63 -10.51 0.32
CA CYS A 151 -7.96 -10.58 -0.97
C CYS A 151 -8.52 -11.71 -1.86
N ALA A 152 -8.80 -12.89 -1.29
CA ALA A 152 -9.37 -14.01 -2.03
C ALA A 152 -10.78 -13.73 -2.55
N ASN A 153 -11.56 -12.90 -1.85
CA ASN A 153 -12.91 -12.51 -2.24
C ASN A 153 -12.97 -11.35 -3.26
N VAL A 154 -11.83 -10.88 -3.77
CA VAL A 154 -11.79 -9.84 -4.81
C VAL A 154 -11.89 -10.45 -6.22
N VAL A 155 -11.61 -11.75 -6.36
CA VAL A 155 -11.57 -12.50 -7.63
C VAL A 155 -12.76 -13.44 -7.73
#